data_AF-A0A252DJD6-F1
#
_entry.id   AF-A0A252DJD6-F1
#
_cell.length_a   1.000
_cell.length_b   1.000
_cell.length_c   1.000
_cell.angle_alpha   90.00
_cell.angle_beta   90.00
_cell.angle_gamma   90.00
#
_symmetry.space_group_name_H-M   'P 1'
#
loop_
_entity.id
_entity.type
_entity.pdbx_description
1 polymer ?
#
loop_
_entity_poly.entity_id
_entity_poly.type
_entity_poly.pdbx_seq_one_letter_code
_entity_poly.pdbx_strand_id
1 'polypeptide(L)'
;MASQSLNPSIIAALGDFEKSNAPSVWANLDKKQVLAEIKIRLNDPFQVNQGGQPFCGPASILFELIRKQPLRYVQICRSLFETGSFQGQTKRIQATERLRRSQGRLRMSQADWMVLATLRESENLIFPVEPDAPDILRNLAGMTKSWEIKGWTSEVLSYRQVKYIHTYIYGETEALNTAAQVIASGGVAFALITAEGLLGSGDKPFLPYPNHWITILGNISTQRGLLWSNDTGRFNMDVYSWENKYHIDLGKGPFEDYFWGVVLGSM
;
A
#
# COMPACT_ATOMS: atom_id res chain seq x y z
N MET A 1 0.43 -0.20 -22.92
CA MET A 1 -0.85 -0.75 -22.45
C MET A 1 -1.95 0.05 -23.12
N ALA A 2 -2.88 -0.61 -23.82
CA ALA A 2 -3.99 0.08 -24.48
C ALA A 2 -4.89 0.73 -23.40
N SER A 3 -5.29 1.98 -23.59
CA SER A 3 -6.19 2.69 -22.66
C SER A 3 -7.52 1.93 -22.60
N GLN A 4 -7.73 1.17 -21.54
CA GLN A 4 -9.02 0.54 -21.30
C GLN A 4 -10.00 1.67 -20.98
N SER A 5 -11.10 1.79 -21.74
CA SER A 5 -12.11 2.80 -21.48
C SER A 5 -12.63 2.65 -20.05
N LEU A 6 -12.54 3.72 -19.24
CA LEU A 6 -13.01 3.69 -17.85
C LEU A 6 -14.47 3.26 -17.78
N ASN A 7 -14.80 2.47 -16.75
CA ASN A 7 -16.17 2.02 -16.49
C ASN A 7 -17.12 3.25 -16.39
N PRO A 8 -18.32 3.22 -17.00
CA PRO A 8 -19.27 4.34 -16.96
C PRO A 8 -19.59 4.87 -15.57
N SER A 9 -19.62 4.01 -14.55
CA SER A 9 -19.84 4.42 -13.16
C SER A 9 -18.72 5.31 -12.60
N ILE A 10 -17.46 5.05 -13.01
CA ILE A 10 -16.29 5.86 -12.64
C ILE A 10 -16.38 7.22 -13.34
N ILE A 11 -16.75 7.23 -14.63
CA ILE A 11 -16.93 8.46 -15.40
C ILE A 11 -18.03 9.32 -14.78
N ALA A 12 -19.16 8.71 -14.41
CA ALA A 12 -20.25 9.39 -13.72
C ALA A 12 -19.78 9.98 -12.38
N ALA A 13 -19.08 9.20 -11.54
CA ALA A 13 -18.57 9.68 -10.26
C ALA A 13 -17.57 10.84 -10.39
N LEU A 14 -16.70 10.80 -11.41
CA LEU A 14 -15.81 11.93 -11.74
C LEU A 14 -16.60 13.15 -12.20
N GLY A 15 -17.60 12.96 -13.06
CA GLY A 15 -18.47 14.04 -13.53
C GLY A 15 -19.27 14.68 -12.39
N ASP A 16 -19.74 13.88 -11.43
CA ASP A 16 -20.44 14.36 -10.24
C ASP A 16 -19.49 15.15 -9.32
N PHE A 17 -18.25 14.66 -9.14
CA PHE A 17 -17.26 15.41 -8.38
C PHE A 17 -16.91 16.71 -9.09
N GLU A 18 -16.71 16.70 -10.41
CA GLU A 18 -16.40 17.89 -11.21
C GLU A 18 -17.50 18.97 -11.10
N LYS A 19 -18.78 18.56 -11.20
CA LYS A 19 -19.96 19.45 -11.12
C LYS A 19 -20.31 19.91 -9.70
N SER A 20 -19.80 19.25 -8.67
CA SER A 20 -20.11 19.60 -7.27
C SER A 20 -19.65 21.02 -6.93
N ASN A 21 -20.52 21.82 -6.32
CA ASN A 21 -20.17 23.16 -5.85
C ASN A 21 -19.77 23.19 -4.36
N ALA A 22 -19.63 22.01 -3.73
CA ALA A 22 -19.17 21.92 -2.35
C ALA A 22 -17.76 22.52 -2.21
N PRO A 23 -17.51 23.40 -1.22
CA PRO A 23 -16.18 23.94 -0.97
C PRO A 23 -15.23 22.84 -0.50
N SER A 24 -13.94 23.04 -0.76
CA SER A 24 -12.90 22.22 -0.13
C SER A 24 -12.86 22.49 1.36
N VAL A 25 -12.74 21.45 2.18
CA VAL A 25 -12.41 21.61 3.61
C VAL A 25 -10.90 21.73 3.85
N TRP A 26 -10.09 21.65 2.80
CA TRP A 26 -8.64 21.75 2.86
C TRP A 26 -8.20 23.16 2.50
N ALA A 27 -7.24 23.69 3.25
CA ALA A 27 -6.76 25.05 3.04
C ALA A 27 -6.02 25.24 1.70
N ASN A 28 -5.39 24.17 1.18
CA ASN A 28 -4.41 24.28 0.07
C ASN A 28 -4.62 23.27 -1.06
N LEU A 29 -5.80 22.66 -1.14
CA LEU A 29 -6.11 21.76 -2.26
C LEU A 29 -6.96 22.48 -3.30
N ASP A 30 -6.47 22.49 -4.54
CA ASP A 30 -7.19 22.96 -5.72
C ASP A 30 -7.98 21.81 -6.34
N LYS A 31 -9.29 22.04 -6.54
CA LYS A 31 -10.19 21.00 -7.03
C LYS A 31 -9.81 20.52 -8.43
N LYS A 32 -9.40 21.42 -9.32
CA LYS A 32 -9.07 21.08 -10.71
C LYS A 32 -7.81 20.22 -10.75
N GLN A 33 -6.80 20.58 -9.96
CA GLN A 33 -5.57 19.80 -9.81
C GLN A 33 -5.86 18.41 -9.22
N VAL A 34 -6.62 18.32 -8.12
CA VAL A 34 -7.02 17.03 -7.52
C VAL A 34 -7.76 16.15 -8.54
N LEU A 35 -8.71 16.70 -9.30
CA LEU A 35 -9.44 15.95 -10.34
C LEU A 35 -8.51 15.48 -11.48
N ALA A 36 -7.58 16.32 -11.92
CA ALA A 36 -6.61 15.94 -12.95
C ALA A 36 -5.70 14.80 -12.47
N GLU A 37 -5.21 14.89 -11.24
CA GLU A 37 -4.36 13.88 -10.63
C GLU A 37 -5.11 12.55 -10.45
N ILE A 38 -6.36 12.57 -9.98
CA ILE A 38 -7.22 11.37 -9.90
C ILE A 38 -7.33 10.69 -11.27
N LYS A 39 -7.57 11.46 -12.35
CA LYS A 39 -7.67 10.92 -13.72
C LYS A 39 -6.36 10.26 -14.15
N ILE A 40 -5.20 10.83 -13.78
CA ILE A 40 -3.88 10.23 -14.04
C ILE A 40 -3.75 8.88 -13.32
N ARG A 41 -4.11 8.80 -12.03
CA ARG A 41 -3.99 7.56 -11.23
C ARG A 41 -4.95 6.46 -11.74
N LEU A 42 -6.15 6.84 -12.15
CA LEU A 42 -7.11 5.90 -12.75
C LEU A 42 -6.61 5.32 -14.08
N ASN A 43 -5.83 6.10 -14.85
CA ASN A 43 -5.22 5.62 -16.08
C ASN A 43 -3.97 4.77 -15.81
N ASP A 44 -3.18 5.15 -14.80
CA ASP A 44 -1.97 4.44 -14.40
C ASP A 44 -1.78 4.46 -12.87
N PRO A 45 -2.14 3.37 -12.17
CA PRO A 45 -1.99 3.28 -10.71
C PRO A 45 -0.54 3.37 -10.23
N PHE A 46 0.44 3.11 -11.10
CA PHE A 46 1.86 3.25 -10.74
C PHE A 46 2.26 4.71 -10.52
N GLN A 47 1.42 5.69 -10.82
CA GLN A 47 1.68 7.11 -10.57
C GLN A 47 1.42 7.55 -9.11
N VAL A 48 1.10 6.62 -8.19
CA VAL A 48 0.91 6.93 -6.77
C VAL A 48 2.25 7.31 -6.13
N ASN A 49 2.37 8.58 -5.72
CA ASN A 49 3.64 9.15 -5.27
C ASN A 49 3.63 9.46 -3.77
N GLN A 50 4.59 8.92 -3.02
CA GLN A 50 4.73 9.16 -1.57
C GLN A 50 5.67 10.34 -1.21
N GLY A 51 6.26 11.03 -2.18
CA GLY A 51 7.04 12.26 -2.03
C GLY A 51 8.24 12.17 -1.09
N GLY A 52 8.85 10.98 -1.00
CA GLY A 52 9.93 10.69 -0.04
C GLY A 52 9.51 10.72 1.43
N GLN A 53 8.21 10.75 1.72
CA GLN A 53 7.65 10.67 3.07
C GLN A 53 7.51 9.20 3.50
N PRO A 54 7.41 8.88 4.81
CA PRO A 54 7.23 7.52 5.31
C PRO A 54 5.79 7.01 5.10
N PHE A 55 5.29 7.05 3.85
CA PHE A 55 3.95 6.62 3.45
C PHE A 55 3.96 5.33 2.62
N CYS A 56 5.01 4.51 2.68
CA CYS A 56 5.08 3.26 1.90
C CYS A 56 3.89 2.32 2.14
N GLY A 57 3.44 2.21 3.39
CA GLY A 57 2.23 1.48 3.76
C GLY A 57 0.95 2.08 3.16
N PRO A 58 0.60 3.34 3.48
CA PRO A 58 -0.52 4.03 2.86
C PRO A 58 -0.50 4.01 1.32
N ALA A 59 0.68 4.13 0.70
CA ALA A 59 0.85 4.11 -0.75
C ALA A 59 0.54 2.75 -1.34
N SER A 60 0.94 1.67 -0.67
CA SER A 60 0.59 0.29 -1.05
C SER A 60 -0.93 0.06 -1.00
N ILE A 61 -1.60 0.56 0.03
CA ILE A 61 -3.07 0.52 0.16
C ILE A 61 -3.75 1.33 -0.94
N LEU A 62 -3.30 2.56 -1.17
CA LEU A 62 -3.86 3.44 -2.20
C LEU A 62 -3.70 2.83 -3.59
N PHE A 63 -2.54 2.27 -3.90
CA PHE A 63 -2.27 1.57 -5.15
C PHE A 63 -3.29 0.44 -5.40
N GLU A 64 -3.50 -0.44 -4.41
CA GLU A 64 -4.50 -1.52 -4.54
C GLU A 64 -5.94 -0.99 -4.60
N LEU A 65 -6.26 0.07 -3.86
CA LEU A 65 -7.58 0.73 -3.93
C LEU A 65 -7.87 1.20 -5.35
N ILE A 66 -6.91 1.86 -6.01
CA ILE A 66 -7.07 2.33 -7.39
C ILE A 66 -7.19 1.15 -8.36
N ARG A 67 -6.30 0.15 -8.24
CA ARG A 67 -6.24 -1.00 -9.15
C ARG A 67 -7.47 -1.90 -9.06
N LYS A 68 -8.01 -2.10 -7.85
CA LYS A 68 -9.07 -3.08 -7.57
C LYS A 68 -10.45 -2.43 -7.42
N GLN A 69 -10.51 -1.21 -6.92
CA GLN A 69 -11.76 -0.52 -6.57
C GLN A 69 -11.75 0.95 -7.03
N PRO A 70 -11.52 1.24 -8.32
CA PRO A 70 -11.32 2.61 -8.83
C PRO A 70 -12.53 3.53 -8.59
N LEU A 71 -13.76 3.00 -8.61
CA LEU A 71 -14.95 3.78 -8.25
C LEU A 71 -14.88 4.27 -6.79
N ARG A 72 -14.49 3.38 -5.87
CA ARG A 72 -14.35 3.70 -4.46
C ARG A 72 -13.23 4.71 -4.23
N TYR A 73 -12.13 4.61 -4.97
CA TYR A 73 -11.07 5.62 -4.93
C TYR A 73 -11.61 7.02 -5.24
N VAL A 74 -12.41 7.19 -6.30
CA VAL A 74 -13.02 8.49 -6.65
C VAL A 74 -13.95 8.97 -5.54
N GLN A 75 -14.79 8.09 -5.00
CA GLN A 75 -15.71 8.41 -3.91
C GLN A 75 -14.97 8.86 -2.64
N ILE A 76 -13.89 8.16 -2.28
CA ILE A 76 -13.03 8.52 -1.15
C ILE A 76 -12.39 9.89 -1.39
N CYS A 77 -11.82 10.13 -2.58
CA CYS A 77 -11.20 11.42 -2.90
C CYS A 77 -12.18 12.57 -2.78
N ARG A 78 -13.38 12.44 -3.37
CA ARG A 78 -14.44 13.43 -3.26
C ARG A 78 -14.83 13.66 -1.79
N SER A 79 -15.08 12.58 -1.05
CA SER A 79 -15.52 12.66 0.34
C SER A 79 -14.46 13.32 1.24
N LEU A 80 -13.18 13.00 1.04
CA LEU A 80 -12.08 13.68 1.71
C LEU A 80 -11.99 15.16 1.32
N PHE A 81 -12.13 15.50 0.04
CA PHE A 81 -12.04 16.88 -0.42
C PHE A 81 -13.17 17.74 0.15
N GLU A 82 -14.41 17.26 0.10
CA GLU A 82 -15.63 18.00 0.45
C GLU A 82 -15.96 17.96 1.95
N THR A 83 -15.57 16.89 2.67
CA THR A 83 -15.95 16.71 4.08
C THR A 83 -14.77 16.41 5.01
N GLY A 84 -13.61 16.07 4.45
CA GLY A 84 -12.41 15.70 5.22
C GLY A 84 -12.45 14.29 5.77
N SER A 85 -13.38 13.45 5.32
CA SER A 85 -13.59 12.11 5.88
C SER A 85 -14.21 11.17 4.87
N PHE A 86 -14.16 9.88 5.13
CA PHE A 86 -14.95 8.87 4.43
C PHE A 86 -15.32 7.73 5.38
N GLN A 87 -16.31 6.94 4.99
CA GLN A 87 -16.70 5.74 5.73
C GLN A 87 -15.85 4.55 5.24
N GLY A 88 -15.07 3.96 6.14
CA GLY A 88 -14.46 2.65 5.96
C GLY A 88 -15.50 1.54 6.09
N GLN A 89 -15.06 0.28 6.12
CA GLN A 89 -15.97 -0.86 6.26
C GLN A 89 -16.81 -0.78 7.53
N THR A 90 -16.19 -0.43 8.67
CA THR A 90 -16.86 -0.34 9.97
C THR A 90 -16.61 0.98 10.69
N LYS A 91 -15.53 1.70 10.32
CA LYS A 91 -15.12 2.93 11.01
C LYS A 91 -15.07 4.13 10.06
N ARG A 92 -15.37 5.31 10.58
CA ARG A 92 -15.16 6.57 9.88
C ARG A 92 -13.68 6.94 9.95
N ILE A 93 -13.08 7.19 8.79
CA ILE A 93 -11.69 7.65 8.65
C ILE A 93 -11.73 9.14 8.30
N GLN A 94 -10.99 9.96 9.05
CA GLN A 94 -11.10 11.41 8.96
C GLN A 94 -9.75 12.11 9.11
N ALA A 95 -9.52 13.10 8.26
CA ALA A 95 -8.43 14.06 8.40
C ALA A 95 -8.77 15.06 9.51
N THR A 96 -7.83 15.30 10.42
CA THR A 96 -8.03 16.31 11.45
C THR A 96 -8.07 17.72 10.84
N GLU A 97 -8.59 18.68 11.61
CA GLU A 97 -8.50 20.09 11.20
C GLU A 97 -7.04 20.54 11.03
N ARG A 98 -6.13 20.07 11.89
CA ARG A 98 -4.69 20.38 11.80
C ARG A 98 -4.11 19.90 10.47
N LEU A 99 -4.40 18.67 10.06
CA LEU A 99 -3.94 18.13 8.78
C LEU A 99 -4.53 18.92 7.60
N ARG A 100 -5.83 19.21 7.63
CA ARG A 100 -6.50 19.98 6.57
C ARG A 100 -5.98 21.41 6.40
N ARG A 101 -5.47 22.01 7.48
CA ARG A 101 -4.82 23.33 7.48
C ARG A 101 -3.33 23.29 7.20
N SER A 102 -2.72 22.10 7.12
CA SER A 102 -1.27 21.99 6.95
C SER A 102 -0.82 22.63 5.63
N GLN A 103 0.12 23.56 5.75
CA GLN A 103 0.77 24.28 4.66
C GLN A 103 2.07 23.53 4.36
N GLY A 104 2.00 22.51 3.51
CA GLY A 104 3.16 21.71 3.12
C GLY A 104 3.69 22.11 1.75
N ARG A 105 5.02 22.16 1.59
CA ARG A 105 5.62 21.94 0.26
C ARG A 105 5.38 20.48 -0.09
N LEU A 106 4.21 20.20 -0.69
CA LEU A 106 3.86 18.87 -1.12
C LEU A 106 4.91 18.43 -2.13
N ARG A 107 5.81 17.53 -1.71
CA ARG A 107 6.74 16.83 -2.61
C ARG A 107 6.04 15.69 -3.37
N MET A 108 4.72 15.74 -3.43
CA MET A 108 3.82 14.76 -4.03
C MET A 108 2.57 15.47 -4.56
N SER A 109 1.75 14.75 -5.31
CA SER A 109 0.48 15.26 -5.83
C SER A 109 -0.50 15.61 -4.70
N GLN A 110 -1.43 16.53 -4.97
CA GLN A 110 -2.45 16.94 -4.00
C GLN A 110 -3.42 15.80 -3.66
N ALA A 111 -3.81 15.00 -4.65
CA ALA A 111 -4.65 13.82 -4.47
C ALA A 111 -3.95 12.76 -3.61
N ASP A 112 -2.67 12.48 -3.87
CA ASP A 112 -1.89 11.52 -3.07
C ASP A 112 -1.71 12.03 -1.64
N TRP A 113 -1.33 13.31 -1.45
CA TRP A 113 -1.22 13.91 -0.12
C TRP A 113 -2.50 13.77 0.69
N MET A 114 -3.64 14.13 0.08
CA MET A 114 -4.95 14.10 0.73
C MET A 114 -5.28 12.71 1.26
N VAL A 115 -5.05 11.66 0.47
CA VAL A 115 -5.38 10.28 0.89
C VAL A 115 -4.31 9.73 1.84
N LEU A 116 -3.03 9.78 1.45
CA LEU A 116 -1.93 9.16 2.19
C LEU A 116 -1.76 9.77 3.59
N ALA A 117 -1.82 11.11 3.70
CA ALA A 117 -1.68 11.77 4.98
C ALA A 117 -2.89 11.52 5.89
N THR A 118 -4.10 11.42 5.32
CA THR A 118 -5.30 11.06 6.10
C THR A 118 -5.19 9.64 6.65
N LEU A 119 -4.79 8.68 5.83
CA LEU A 119 -4.59 7.30 6.29
C LEU A 119 -3.57 7.26 7.42
N ARG A 120 -2.42 7.92 7.23
CA ARG A 120 -1.36 7.94 8.24
C ARG A 120 -1.78 8.60 9.55
N GLU A 121 -2.49 9.71 9.51
CA GLU A 121 -2.95 10.39 10.73
C GLU A 121 -4.03 9.57 11.46
N SER A 122 -4.90 8.89 10.72
CA SER A 122 -6.01 8.10 11.27
C SER A 122 -5.57 6.84 12.02
N GLU A 123 -4.33 6.41 11.82
CA GLU A 123 -3.73 5.20 12.38
C GLU A 123 -3.96 5.06 13.89
N ASN A 124 -3.42 6.02 14.67
CA ASN A 124 -3.41 6.02 16.12
C ASN A 124 -4.82 6.07 16.73
N LEU A 125 -5.81 6.51 15.96
CA LEU A 125 -7.20 6.65 16.41
C LEU A 125 -8.02 5.38 16.14
N ILE A 126 -7.62 4.55 15.17
CA ILE A 126 -8.50 3.55 14.58
C ILE A 126 -7.99 2.13 14.77
N PHE A 127 -6.66 1.91 14.84
CA PHE A 127 -6.08 0.57 14.89
C PHE A 127 -5.36 0.33 16.23
N PRO A 128 -5.80 -0.66 17.02
CA PRO A 128 -5.11 -1.02 18.26
C PRO A 128 -3.73 -1.60 17.95
N VAL A 129 -2.76 -1.24 18.77
CA VAL A 129 -1.40 -1.80 18.72
C VAL A 129 -1.45 -3.30 19.03
N GLU A 130 -0.71 -4.11 18.28
CA GLU A 130 -0.54 -5.53 18.58
C GLU A 130 0.50 -5.71 19.70
N PRO A 131 0.10 -6.18 20.90
CA PRO A 131 1.01 -6.30 22.04
C PRO A 131 2.12 -7.35 21.81
N ASP A 132 1.83 -8.37 21.00
CA ASP A 132 2.73 -9.51 20.76
C ASP A 132 3.72 -9.27 19.60
N ALA A 133 3.72 -8.08 19.00
CA ALA A 133 4.71 -7.73 17.98
C ALA A 133 6.13 -7.66 18.59
N PRO A 134 7.17 -8.14 17.89
CA PRO A 134 8.56 -8.04 18.36
C PRO A 134 8.99 -6.60 18.69
N ASP A 135 9.85 -6.43 19.69
CA ASP A 135 10.34 -5.12 20.14
C ASP A 135 11.01 -4.32 19.02
N ILE A 136 11.78 -4.99 18.16
CA ILE A 136 12.39 -4.36 16.98
C ILE A 136 11.33 -3.71 16.09
N LEU A 137 10.18 -4.37 15.90
CA LEU A 137 9.09 -3.81 15.11
C LEU A 137 8.32 -2.75 15.87
N ARG A 138 8.10 -2.89 17.18
CA ARG A 138 7.40 -1.90 18.00
C ARG A 138 8.17 -0.57 18.06
N ASN A 139 9.50 -0.62 18.16
CA ASN A 139 10.35 0.55 18.39
C ASN A 139 10.75 1.34 17.13
N LEU A 140 10.39 0.88 15.93
CA LEU A 140 10.69 1.59 14.67
C LEU A 140 9.81 2.85 14.51
N ALA A 141 10.24 3.96 15.10
CA ALA A 141 9.52 5.23 15.03
C ALA A 141 9.29 5.67 13.56
N GLY A 142 8.08 6.14 13.26
CA GLY A 142 7.75 6.68 11.93
C GLY A 142 7.46 5.64 10.85
N MET A 143 7.63 4.34 11.11
CA MET A 143 7.30 3.28 10.16
C MET A 143 5.88 2.78 10.33
N THR A 144 5.22 2.47 9.21
CA THR A 144 3.95 1.74 9.22
C THR A 144 4.16 0.32 9.75
N LYS A 145 3.29 -0.12 10.64
CA LYS A 145 3.27 -1.40 11.33
C LYS A 145 2.26 -2.34 10.67
N SER A 146 2.43 -3.64 10.92
CA SER A 146 1.56 -4.69 10.35
C SER A 146 0.09 -4.47 10.69
N TRP A 147 -0.23 -4.08 11.93
CA TRP A 147 -1.62 -3.85 12.36
C TRP A 147 -2.30 -2.69 11.63
N GLU A 148 -1.54 -1.67 11.21
CA GLU A 148 -2.07 -0.56 10.42
C GLU A 148 -2.41 -1.02 9.00
N ILE A 149 -1.50 -1.78 8.37
CA ILE A 149 -1.75 -2.37 7.05
C ILE A 149 -2.96 -3.30 7.12
N LYS A 150 -3.07 -4.15 8.16
CA LYS A 150 -4.25 -4.99 8.38
C LYS A 150 -5.52 -4.15 8.51
N GLY A 151 -5.44 -3.10 9.32
CA GLY A 151 -6.50 -2.15 9.56
C GLY A 151 -7.01 -1.51 8.28
N TRP A 152 -6.13 -0.92 7.47
CA TRP A 152 -6.51 -0.32 6.19
C TRP A 152 -6.95 -1.35 5.15
N THR A 153 -6.38 -2.56 5.15
CA THR A 153 -6.83 -3.65 4.28
C THR A 153 -8.29 -4.02 4.56
N SER A 154 -8.72 -4.00 5.82
CA SER A 154 -10.13 -4.17 6.16
C SER A 154 -10.94 -2.89 5.91
N GLU A 155 -10.54 -1.75 6.47
CA GLU A 155 -11.40 -0.56 6.47
C GLU A 155 -11.47 0.13 5.10
N VAL A 156 -10.35 0.21 4.38
CA VAL A 156 -10.24 0.94 3.10
C VAL A 156 -10.54 0.02 1.92
N LEU A 157 -10.01 -1.20 1.93
CA LEU A 157 -10.20 -2.17 0.85
C LEU A 157 -11.38 -3.14 1.10
N SER A 158 -11.99 -3.13 2.28
CA SER A 158 -13.16 -3.98 2.63
C SER A 158 -12.96 -5.48 2.49
N TYR A 159 -11.71 -5.95 2.63
CA TYR A 159 -11.44 -7.37 2.81
C TYR A 159 -11.81 -7.79 4.23
N ARG A 160 -12.58 -8.87 4.35
CA ARG A 160 -13.10 -9.36 5.63
C ARG A 160 -12.13 -10.29 6.33
N GLN A 161 -11.36 -11.04 5.54
CA GLN A 161 -10.33 -11.93 6.03
C GLN A 161 -8.99 -11.25 5.84
N VAL A 162 -8.43 -10.78 6.96
CA VAL A 162 -7.12 -10.12 6.95
C VAL A 162 -6.19 -10.85 7.91
N LYS A 163 -5.09 -11.37 7.38
CA LYS A 163 -4.09 -12.12 8.14
C LYS A 163 -2.70 -11.53 7.93
N TYR A 164 -1.84 -11.69 8.93
CA TYR A 164 -0.42 -11.39 8.83
C TYR A 164 0.37 -12.67 9.09
N ILE A 165 1.24 -13.02 8.15
CA ILE A 165 2.17 -14.14 8.27
C ILE A 165 3.55 -13.54 8.51
N HIS A 166 4.13 -13.78 9.69
CA HIS A 166 5.49 -13.36 10.01
C HIS A 166 6.49 -14.37 9.48
N THR A 167 7.66 -13.88 9.06
CA THR A 167 8.77 -14.71 8.56
C THR A 167 10.09 -14.28 9.21
N TYR A 168 10.05 -13.93 10.49
CA TYR A 168 11.24 -13.40 11.19
C TYR A 168 12.36 -14.42 11.39
N ILE A 169 12.05 -15.71 11.26
CA ILE A 169 12.98 -16.82 11.48
C ILE A 169 12.89 -17.83 10.33
N TYR A 170 11.67 -18.13 9.87
CA TYR A 170 11.38 -18.99 8.71
C TYR A 170 9.92 -18.79 8.28
N GLY A 171 9.55 -19.31 7.10
CA GLY A 171 8.16 -19.46 6.65
C GLY A 171 7.82 -18.78 5.33
N GLU A 172 8.81 -18.20 4.67
CA GLU A 172 8.74 -17.39 3.45
C GLU A 172 8.09 -18.15 2.29
N THR A 173 8.43 -19.43 2.14
CA THR A 173 7.83 -20.28 1.09
C THR A 173 6.33 -20.45 1.32
N GLU A 174 5.91 -20.73 2.56
CA GLU A 174 4.49 -20.88 2.90
C GLU A 174 3.75 -19.54 2.77
N ALA A 175 4.37 -18.46 3.26
CA ALA A 175 3.85 -17.11 3.16
C ALA A 175 3.58 -16.70 1.70
N LEU A 176 4.53 -16.97 0.80
CA LEU A 176 4.43 -16.64 -0.62
C LEU A 176 3.48 -17.55 -1.39
N ASN A 177 3.46 -18.86 -1.08
CA ASN A 177 2.47 -19.76 -1.67
C ASN A 177 1.04 -19.34 -1.27
N THR A 178 0.87 -18.94 -0.01
CA THR A 178 -0.41 -18.40 0.49
C THR A 178 -0.75 -17.06 -0.18
N ALA A 179 0.22 -16.16 -0.33
CA ALA A 179 0.05 -14.91 -1.03
C ALA A 179 -0.38 -15.14 -2.49
N ALA A 180 0.23 -16.10 -3.19
CA ALA A 180 -0.13 -16.48 -4.55
C ALA A 180 -1.59 -16.92 -4.65
N GLN A 181 -2.07 -17.75 -3.72
CA GLN A 181 -3.47 -18.20 -3.66
C GLN A 181 -4.43 -17.03 -3.38
N VAL A 182 -4.07 -16.13 -2.45
CA VAL A 182 -4.88 -14.95 -2.12
C VAL A 182 -4.98 -14.00 -3.32
N ILE A 183 -3.86 -13.71 -4.00
CA ILE A 183 -3.86 -12.86 -5.20
C ILE A 183 -4.66 -13.50 -6.34
N ALA A 184 -4.49 -14.80 -6.57
CA ALA A 184 -5.20 -15.54 -7.61
C ALA A 184 -6.73 -15.54 -7.40
N SER A 185 -7.19 -15.50 -6.14
CA SER A 185 -8.61 -15.39 -5.80
C SER A 185 -9.14 -13.94 -5.80
N GLY A 186 -8.33 -12.98 -6.23
CA GLY A 186 -8.72 -11.56 -6.35
C GLY A 186 -8.37 -10.70 -5.13
N GLY A 187 -7.75 -11.29 -4.10
CA GLY A 187 -7.25 -10.59 -2.92
C GLY A 187 -6.01 -9.73 -3.17
N VAL A 188 -5.36 -9.34 -2.07
CA VAL A 188 -4.16 -8.48 -2.03
C VAL A 188 -3.12 -9.02 -1.07
N ALA A 189 -1.86 -8.66 -1.31
CA ALA A 189 -0.74 -9.02 -0.47
C ALA A 189 0.24 -7.84 -0.34
N PHE A 190 0.62 -7.52 0.89
CA PHE A 190 1.55 -6.44 1.22
C PHE A 190 2.71 -7.02 2.03
N ALA A 191 3.94 -6.90 1.54
CA ALA A 191 5.11 -7.44 2.23
C ALA A 191 5.88 -6.37 2.98
N LEU A 192 6.36 -6.74 4.17
CA LEU A 192 7.34 -5.96 4.92
C LEU A 192 8.74 -6.46 4.57
N ILE A 193 9.59 -5.54 4.13
CA ILE A 193 10.89 -5.88 3.57
C ILE A 193 12.01 -4.98 4.11
N THR A 194 13.25 -5.44 3.95
CA THR A 194 14.45 -4.58 3.89
C THR A 194 14.62 -4.11 2.44
N ALA A 195 14.25 -2.87 2.12
CA ALA A 195 14.15 -2.39 0.74
C ALA A 195 15.46 -2.47 -0.05
N GLU A 196 16.58 -2.07 0.56
CA GLU A 196 17.90 -2.10 -0.11
C GLU A 196 18.30 -3.53 -0.51
N GLY A 197 17.99 -4.51 0.33
CA GLY A 197 18.32 -5.92 0.06
C GLY A 197 17.40 -6.60 -0.96
N LEU A 198 16.11 -6.23 -1.02
CA LEU A 198 15.11 -6.86 -1.90
C LEU A 198 14.85 -6.11 -3.21
N LEU A 199 14.97 -4.79 -3.23
CA LEU A 199 14.71 -3.95 -4.40
C LEU A 199 15.97 -3.28 -4.96
N GLY A 200 17.02 -3.15 -4.15
CA GLY A 200 18.27 -2.51 -4.55
C GLY A 200 19.11 -3.38 -5.49
N SER A 201 19.95 -2.72 -6.28
CA SER A 201 20.96 -3.36 -7.14
C SER A 201 22.38 -3.30 -6.55
N GLY A 202 22.53 -2.86 -5.29
CA GLY A 202 23.80 -2.48 -4.67
C GLY A 202 24.23 -3.37 -3.50
N ASP A 203 25.13 -2.82 -2.67
CA ASP A 203 25.70 -3.52 -1.52
C ASP A 203 24.63 -3.87 -0.49
N LYS A 204 24.66 -5.14 -0.09
CA LYS A 204 23.72 -5.70 0.87
C LYS A 204 23.94 -5.09 2.25
N PRO A 205 22.89 -4.65 2.95
CA PRO A 205 23.05 -4.07 4.28
C PRO A 205 23.66 -5.11 5.23
N PHE A 206 24.72 -4.71 5.94
CA PHE A 206 25.43 -5.57 6.90
C PHE A 206 24.51 -6.09 8.02
N LEU A 207 23.51 -5.29 8.42
CA LEU A 207 22.47 -5.66 9.37
C LEU A 207 21.10 -5.46 8.74
N PRO A 208 20.37 -6.53 8.39
CA PRO A 208 19.03 -6.41 7.87
C PRO A 208 18.06 -5.92 8.96
N TYR A 209 17.19 -4.98 8.60
CA TYR A 209 16.06 -4.58 9.44
C TYR A 209 14.86 -4.21 8.56
N PRO A 210 13.62 -4.50 9.01
CA PRO A 210 12.44 -4.17 8.24
C PRO A 210 12.33 -2.66 8.12
N ASN A 211 12.14 -2.14 6.90
CA ASN A 211 12.08 -0.70 6.68
C ASN A 211 11.06 -0.21 5.67
N HIS A 212 10.41 -1.12 4.93
CA HIS A 212 9.57 -0.70 3.82
C HIS A 212 8.43 -1.68 3.54
N TRP A 213 7.27 -1.12 3.18
CA TRP A 213 6.13 -1.90 2.69
C TRP A 213 6.05 -1.84 1.18
N ILE A 214 5.76 -2.98 0.58
CA ILE A 214 5.53 -3.14 -0.86
C ILE A 214 4.24 -3.90 -1.12
N THR A 215 3.70 -3.75 -2.33
CA THR A 215 2.56 -4.56 -2.79
C THR A 215 3.06 -5.70 -3.67
N ILE A 216 2.70 -6.94 -3.36
CA ILE A 216 3.00 -8.09 -4.23
C ILE A 216 1.94 -8.16 -5.33
N LEU A 217 2.37 -8.07 -6.59
CA LEU A 217 1.48 -8.03 -7.75
C LEU A 217 1.12 -9.43 -8.26
N GLY A 218 2.03 -10.40 -8.10
CA GLY A 218 1.89 -11.75 -8.64
C GLY A 218 3.21 -12.28 -9.20
N ASN A 219 3.12 -13.20 -10.16
CA ASN A 219 4.28 -13.90 -10.74
C ASN A 219 5.18 -14.53 -9.67
N ILE A 220 4.56 -15.01 -8.60
CA ILE A 220 5.25 -15.61 -7.48
C ILE A 220 5.68 -17.02 -7.89
N SER A 221 6.98 -17.30 -7.78
CA SER A 221 7.49 -18.67 -7.88
C SER A 221 8.51 -18.92 -6.79
N THR A 222 8.38 -20.07 -6.13
CA THR A 222 9.34 -20.58 -5.15
C THR A 222 9.94 -21.86 -5.71
N GLN A 223 11.27 -21.90 -5.79
CA GLN A 223 12.01 -23.07 -6.25
C GLN A 223 12.79 -23.64 -5.07
N ARG A 224 12.58 -24.92 -4.80
CA ARG A 224 13.36 -25.64 -3.79
C ARG A 224 14.74 -25.93 -4.37
N GLY A 225 15.79 -25.66 -3.59
CA GLY A 225 17.15 -26.02 -3.96
C GLY A 225 17.34 -27.52 -4.14
N LEU A 226 18.35 -27.90 -4.92
CA LEU A 226 18.70 -29.29 -5.16
C LEU A 226 19.58 -29.82 -4.02
N LEU A 227 19.21 -31.00 -3.49
CA LEU A 227 20.04 -31.73 -2.53
C LEU A 227 21.43 -31.97 -3.13
N TRP A 228 22.48 -31.76 -2.32
CA TRP A 228 23.89 -31.94 -2.70
C TRP A 228 24.42 -30.97 -3.76
N SER A 229 23.80 -29.80 -3.91
CA SER A 229 24.27 -28.70 -4.75
C SER A 229 24.41 -27.39 -3.96
N ASN A 230 25.06 -26.39 -4.55
CA ASN A 230 25.10 -25.02 -4.00
C ASN A 230 23.80 -24.23 -4.29
N ASP A 231 22.85 -24.81 -5.02
CA ASP A 231 21.53 -24.21 -5.24
C ASP A 231 20.67 -24.39 -3.98
N THR A 232 20.49 -23.30 -3.26
CA THR A 232 19.69 -23.25 -2.03
C THR A 232 18.21 -23.01 -2.28
N GLY A 233 17.80 -22.81 -3.54
CA GLY A 233 16.47 -22.41 -3.95
C GLY A 233 16.41 -20.93 -4.35
N ARG A 234 15.27 -20.55 -4.92
CA ARG A 234 15.08 -19.24 -5.57
C ARG A 234 13.66 -18.72 -5.40
N PHE A 235 13.53 -17.41 -5.29
CA PHE A 235 12.26 -16.70 -5.11
C PHE A 235 12.12 -15.62 -6.16
N ASN A 236 11.00 -15.66 -6.89
CA ASN A 236 10.65 -14.66 -7.89
C ASN A 236 9.29 -14.06 -7.57
N MET A 237 9.12 -12.75 -7.78
CA MET A 237 7.83 -12.08 -7.74
C MET A 237 7.89 -10.70 -8.39
N ASP A 238 6.74 -10.25 -8.89
CA ASP A 238 6.56 -8.86 -9.30
C ASP A 238 5.94 -8.05 -8.17
N VAL A 239 6.47 -6.86 -7.93
CA VAL A 239 6.02 -5.99 -6.83
C VAL A 239 5.87 -4.54 -7.29
N TYR A 240 5.01 -3.80 -6.59
CA TYR A 240 4.90 -2.35 -6.69
C TYR A 240 5.56 -1.69 -5.48
N SER A 241 6.36 -0.66 -5.76
CA SER A 241 7.00 0.21 -4.79
C SER A 241 7.38 1.52 -5.49
N TRP A 242 7.46 2.66 -4.79
CA TRP A 242 8.02 3.92 -5.31
C TRP A 242 7.70 4.22 -6.78
N GLU A 243 6.42 4.23 -7.13
CA GLU A 243 5.93 4.54 -8.49
C GLU A 243 6.39 3.58 -9.61
N ASN A 244 6.97 2.44 -9.24
CA ASN A 244 7.60 1.52 -10.18
C ASN A 244 7.15 0.08 -9.95
N LYS A 245 7.21 -0.70 -11.03
CA LYS A 245 7.15 -2.16 -10.96
C LYS A 245 8.57 -2.69 -10.83
N TYR A 246 8.82 -3.51 -9.82
CA TYR A 246 10.06 -4.24 -9.64
C TYR A 246 9.84 -5.72 -9.88
N HIS A 247 10.86 -6.39 -10.41
CA HIS A 247 10.96 -7.83 -10.45
C HIS A 247 12.00 -8.26 -9.44
N ILE A 248 11.58 -9.00 -8.42
CA ILE A 248 12.47 -9.60 -7.44
C ILE A 248 12.82 -10.99 -7.96
N ASP A 249 14.10 -11.28 -8.01
CA ASP A 249 14.65 -12.57 -8.41
C ASP A 249 15.91 -12.86 -7.58
N LEU A 250 15.74 -13.57 -6.46
CA LEU A 250 16.79 -13.79 -5.46
C LEU A 250 16.92 -15.26 -5.08
N GLY A 251 18.15 -15.67 -4.73
CA GLY A 251 18.38 -16.93 -4.05
C GLY A 251 17.79 -16.95 -2.64
N LYS A 252 17.58 -18.15 -2.08
CA LYS A 252 16.91 -18.36 -0.79
C LYS A 252 17.48 -17.53 0.36
N GLY A 253 18.77 -17.65 0.67
CA GLY A 253 19.38 -16.95 1.81
C GLY A 253 19.15 -15.44 1.80
N PRO A 254 19.56 -14.73 0.72
CA PRO A 254 19.29 -13.29 0.61
C PRO A 254 17.81 -12.92 0.68
N PHE A 255 16.91 -13.76 0.16
CA PHE A 255 15.49 -13.49 0.27
C PHE A 255 14.99 -13.57 1.72
N GLU A 256 15.37 -14.63 2.44
CA GLU A 256 15.03 -14.85 3.85
C GLU A 256 15.59 -13.75 4.76
N ASP A 257 16.79 -13.24 4.48
CA ASP A 257 17.40 -12.15 5.25
C ASP A 257 16.63 -10.82 5.17
N TYR A 258 15.82 -10.62 4.12
CA TYR A 258 15.20 -9.33 3.83
C TYR A 258 13.67 -9.35 3.81
N PHE A 259 13.03 -10.52 3.83
CA PHE A 259 11.57 -10.67 3.82
C PHE A 259 11.05 -10.96 5.24
N TRP A 260 10.31 -10.01 5.82
CA TRP A 260 9.94 -10.08 7.24
C TRP A 260 8.52 -10.57 7.49
N GLY A 261 7.67 -10.53 6.47
CA GLY A 261 6.32 -11.05 6.54
C GLY A 261 5.40 -10.43 5.50
N VAL A 262 4.15 -10.89 5.50
CA VAL A 262 3.14 -10.46 4.53
C VAL A 262 1.77 -10.32 5.18
N VAL A 263 1.13 -9.16 4.95
CA VAL A 263 -0.30 -8.95 5.24
C VAL A 263 -1.09 -9.34 4.00
N LEU A 264 -2.12 -10.16 4.21
CA LEU A 264 -2.97 -10.71 3.17
C LEU A 264 -4.41 -10.31 3.42
N GLY A 265 -5.10 -9.87 2.37
CA GLY A 265 -6.52 -9.52 2.39
C GLY A 265 -7.31 -10.33 1.36
N SER A 266 -8.37 -10.99 1.81
CA SER A 266 -9.34 -11.69 0.96
C SER A 266 -10.78 -11.47 1.42
N MET A 267 -11.74 -11.80 0.54
CA MET A 267 -13.18 -11.64 0.80
C MET A 267 -13.68 -12.51 1.94
#